data_AF-A0A8X6FE53-F1
#
_entry.id   AF-A0A8X6FE53-F1
#
_cell.length_a   1.000
_cell.length_b   1.000
_cell.length_c   1.000
_cell.angle_alpha   90.00
_cell.angle_beta   90.00
_cell.angle_gamma   90.00
#
_symmetry.space_group_name_H-M   'P 1'
#
loop_
_entity.id
_entity.type
_entity.pdbx_description
1 polymer ?
#
loop_
_entity_poly.entity_id
_entity_poly.type
_entity_poly.pdbx_seq_one_letter_code
_entity_poly.pdbx_strand_id
1 'polypeptide(L)'
;MFAIGPGSIPWFLVTELFGQGARPIATSIAVTVNWSANFIVGLGFLPLQNILGVYTFFLFTVLLALFWLFTYKCVPETKNKTVEEITAIFRQKAYQ
;
A
#
# COMPACT_ATOMS: atom_id res chain seq x y z
N MET A 1 -6.92 14.20 14.09
CA MET A 1 -6.17 13.73 12.92
C MET A 1 -6.89 12.53 12.34
N PHE A 2 -7.44 12.65 11.13
CA PHE A 2 -8.09 11.56 10.42
C PHE A 2 -7.03 10.82 9.58
N ALA A 3 -7.09 9.49 9.52
CA ALA A 3 -6.30 8.66 8.60
C ALA A 3 -4.75 8.75 8.70
N ILE A 4 -4.18 8.90 9.91
CA ILE A 4 -2.72 8.79 10.11
C ILE A 4 -2.27 7.37 9.72
N GLY A 5 -1.19 7.26 8.95
CA GLY A 5 -0.58 5.98 8.63
C GLY A 5 -1.16 5.38 7.36
N PRO A 6 -1.89 4.25 7.43
CA PRO A 6 -2.36 3.53 6.24
C PRO A 6 -3.32 4.32 5.34
N GLY A 7 -3.96 5.37 5.84
CA GLY A 7 -4.88 6.17 5.03
C GLY A 7 -4.21 7.30 4.22
N SER A 8 -3.09 7.85 4.69
CA SER A 8 -2.38 8.96 4.03
C SER A 8 -1.06 8.53 3.40
N ILE A 9 -0.30 7.65 4.07
CA ILE A 9 1.06 7.26 3.64
C ILE A 9 1.11 6.67 2.22
N PRO A 10 0.22 5.75 1.81
CA PRO A 10 0.30 5.17 0.46
C PRO A 10 0.21 6.21 -0.67
N TRP A 11 -0.49 7.31 -0.45
CA TRP A 11 -0.64 8.39 -1.42
C TRP A 11 0.64 9.21 -1.61
N PHE A 12 1.42 9.40 -0.54
CA PHE A 12 2.71 10.10 -0.59
C PHE A 12 3.84 9.19 -1.07
N LEU A 13 3.77 7.91 -0.71
CA LEU A 13 4.84 6.95 -0.96
C LEU A 13 5.20 6.85 -2.45
N VAL A 14 4.23 6.90 -3.36
CA VAL A 14 4.51 6.88 -4.82
C VAL A 14 5.39 8.06 -5.25
N THR A 15 5.19 9.24 -4.65
CA THR A 15 5.98 10.44 -4.98
C THR A 15 7.39 10.40 -4.41
N GLU A 16 7.59 9.69 -3.30
CA GLU A 16 8.88 9.49 -2.64
C GLU A 16 9.69 8.34 -3.29
N LEU A 17 9.00 7.30 -3.78
CA LEU A 17 9.63 6.14 -4.42
C LEU A 17 10.04 6.38 -5.88
N PHE A 18 9.31 7.22 -6.61
CA PHE A 18 9.49 7.38 -8.06
C PHE A 18 9.89 8.81 -8.47
N GLY A 19 10.94 8.87 -9.31
CA GLY A 19 11.38 10.09 -9.96
C GLY A 19 10.35 10.62 -10.97
N GLN A 20 10.52 11.88 -11.38
CA GLN A 20 9.50 12.62 -12.15
C GLN A 20 9.08 11.92 -13.45
N GLY A 21 9.98 11.19 -14.12
CA GLY A 21 9.67 10.47 -15.37
C GLY A 21 8.74 9.26 -15.19
N ALA A 22 8.94 8.45 -14.15
CA ALA A 22 8.14 7.24 -13.91
C ALA A 22 6.90 7.47 -13.04
N ARG A 23 6.88 8.60 -12.30
CA ARG A 23 5.82 8.92 -11.33
C ARG A 23 4.41 8.92 -11.92
N PRO A 24 4.10 9.50 -13.10
CA PRO A 24 2.74 9.48 -13.63
C PRO A 24 2.18 8.06 -13.88
N ILE A 25 3.03 7.17 -14.39
CA ILE A 25 2.65 5.76 -14.65
C ILE A 25 2.47 5.03 -13.32
N ALA A 26 3.42 5.17 -12.39
CA ALA A 26 3.34 4.55 -11.07
C ALA A 26 2.09 5.00 -10.30
N THR A 27 1.77 6.31 -10.33
CA THR A 27 0.56 6.86 -9.72
C THR A 27 -0.70 6.30 -10.36
N SER A 28 -0.76 6.21 -11.69
CA SER A 28 -1.92 5.64 -12.39
C SER A 28 -2.19 4.21 -11.96
N ILE A 29 -1.15 3.36 -11.92
CA ILE A 29 -1.27 1.97 -11.46
C ILE A 29 -1.74 1.92 -10.00
N ALA A 30 -1.13 2.71 -9.11
CA ALA A 30 -1.49 2.73 -7.69
C ALA A 30 -2.97 3.14 -7.48
N VAL A 31 -3.43 4.16 -8.21
CA VAL A 31 -4.82 4.63 -8.19
C VAL A 31 -5.75 3.54 -8.71
N THR A 32 -5.45 2.91 -9.85
CA THR A 32 -6.27 1.82 -10.39
C THR A 32 -6.40 0.67 -9.40
N VAL A 33 -5.28 0.21 -8.83
CA VAL A 33 -5.28 -0.86 -7.82
C VAL A 33 -6.11 -0.47 -6.59
N ASN A 34 -5.98 0.77 -6.12
CA ASN A 34 -6.76 1.28 -4.99
C ASN A 34 -8.27 1.23 -5.26
N TRP A 35 -8.72 1.74 -6.41
CA TRP A 35 -10.13 1.75 -6.77
C TRP A 35 -10.68 0.35 -7.07
N SER A 36 -9.88 -0.53 -7.70
CA SER A 36 -10.26 -1.93 -7.89
C SER A 36 -10.43 -2.66 -6.56
N ALA A 37 -9.51 -2.46 -5.61
CA ALA A 37 -9.63 -3.04 -4.26
C ALA A 37 -10.87 -2.49 -3.52
N ASN A 38 -11.12 -1.18 -3.62
CA ASN A 38 -12.31 -0.56 -3.04
C ASN A 38 -13.60 -1.17 -3.62
N PHE A 39 -13.66 -1.35 -4.94
CA PHE A 39 -14.78 -1.96 -5.63
C PHE A 39 -15.02 -3.41 -5.19
N ILE A 40 -13.95 -4.23 -5.13
CA ILE A 40 -14.04 -5.63 -4.68
C ILE A 40 -14.55 -5.72 -3.24
N VAL A 41 -14.02 -4.89 -2.33
CA VAL A 41 -14.48 -4.85 -0.94
C VAL A 41 -15.91 -4.35 -0.84
N GLY A 42 -16.26 -3.30 -1.59
CA GLY A 42 -17.62 -2.74 -1.62
C GLY A 42 -18.67 -3.76 -2.08
N LEU A 43 -18.35 -4.56 -3.09
CA LEU A 43 -19.22 -5.65 -3.55
C LEU A 43 -19.22 -6.86 -2.60
N GLY A 44 -18.05 -7.23 -2.08
CA GLY A 44 -17.86 -8.47 -1.34
C GLY A 44 -18.24 -8.39 0.14
N PHE A 45 -18.19 -7.22 0.75
CA PHE A 45 -18.34 -7.08 2.21
C PHE A 45 -19.70 -7.56 2.71
N LEU A 46 -20.82 -7.08 2.13
CA LEU A 46 -22.15 -7.49 2.59
C LEU A 46 -22.43 -8.99 2.39
N PRO A 47 -22.12 -9.61 1.23
CA PRO A 47 -22.21 -11.07 1.08
C PRO A 47 -21.38 -11.84 2.09
N LEU A 48 -20.11 -11.45 2.30
CA LEU A 48 -19.26 -12.11 3.30
C LEU A 48 -19.83 -11.96 4.72
N GLN A 49 -20.30 -10.76 5.07
CA GLN A 49 -20.90 -10.48 6.37
C GLN A 49 -22.16 -11.30 6.62
N ASN A 50 -22.97 -11.55 5.60
CA ASN A 50 -24.16 -12.39 5.72
C ASN A 50 -23.82 -13.87 5.97
N ILE A 51 -22.69 -14.36 5.44
CA ILE A 51 -22.28 -15.76 5.59
C ILE A 51 -21.50 -15.98 6.89
N LEU A 52 -20.58 -15.06 7.23
CA LEU A 52 -19.61 -15.24 8.31
C LEU A 52 -19.95 -14.42 9.57
N GLY A 53 -20.88 -13.47 9.51
CA GLY A 53 -21.19 -12.59 10.62
C GLY A 53 -19.95 -11.85 11.12
N VAL A 54 -19.74 -11.84 12.44
CA VAL A 54 -18.58 -11.16 13.06
C VAL A 54 -17.22 -11.68 12.61
N TYR A 55 -17.14 -12.93 12.13
CA TYR A 55 -15.88 -13.53 11.69
C TYR A 55 -15.34 -12.91 10.39
N THR A 56 -16.15 -12.16 9.65
CA THR A 56 -15.70 -11.38 8.47
C THR A 56 -14.56 -10.42 8.81
N PHE A 57 -14.60 -9.81 10.00
CA PHE A 57 -13.54 -8.91 10.44
C PHE A 57 -12.21 -9.63 10.67
N PHE A 58 -12.22 -10.91 11.03
CA PHE A 58 -11.00 -11.70 11.18
C PHE A 58 -10.25 -11.84 9.85
N LEU A 59 -10.96 -11.95 8.72
CA LEU A 59 -10.35 -11.95 7.39
C LEU A 59 -9.60 -10.63 7.12
N PHE A 60 -10.20 -9.50 7.44
CA PHE A 60 -9.55 -8.20 7.32
C PHE A 60 -8.39 -8.03 8.30
N THR A 61 -8.48 -8.58 9.51
CA THR A 61 -7.37 -8.59 10.47
C THR A 61 -6.18 -9.38 9.95
N VAL A 62 -6.39 -10.57 9.38
CA VAL A 62 -5.32 -11.36 8.77
C VAL A 62 -4.69 -10.60 7.60
N LEU A 63 -5.50 -9.98 6.75
CA LEU A 63 -5.02 -9.17 5.64
C LEU A 63 -4.18 -7.98 6.12
N LEU A 64 -4.62 -7.28 7.18
CA LEU A 64 -3.86 -6.20 7.80
C LEU A 64 -2.52 -6.67 8.38
N ALA A 65 -2.48 -7.85 9.01
CA ALA A 65 -1.25 -8.43 9.53
C ALA A 65 -0.25 -8.75 8.39
N LEU A 66 -0.74 -9.26 7.26
CA LEU A 66 0.07 -9.49 6.06
C LEU A 66 0.61 -8.18 5.49
N PHE A 67 -0.21 -7.14 5.39
CA PHE A 67 0.25 -5.82 4.93
C PHE A 67 1.26 -5.20 5.89
N TRP A 68 1.04 -5.31 7.20
CA TRP A 68 2.01 -4.83 8.19
C TRP A 68 3.36 -5.53 8.04
N LEU A 69 3.36 -6.85 7.87
CA LEU A 69 4.59 -7.63 7.64
C LEU A 69 5.27 -7.24 6.33
N PHE A 70 4.51 -7.06 5.26
CA PHE A 70 5.01 -6.59 3.97
C PHE A 70 5.64 -5.19 4.11
N THR A 71 4.97 -4.25 4.76
CA THR A 71 5.50 -2.90 5.01
C THR A 71 6.81 -2.98 5.81
N TYR A 72 6.84 -3.78 6.87
CA TYR A 72 8.04 -3.94 7.71
C TYR A 72 9.25 -4.49 6.94
N LYS A 73 9.06 -5.46 6.04
CA LYS A 73 10.17 -6.12 5.32
C LYS A 73 10.54 -5.45 3.99
N CYS A 74 9.55 -4.98 3.24
CA CYS A 74 9.71 -4.60 1.84
C CYS A 74 9.76 -3.09 1.62
N VAL A 75 9.09 -2.29 2.47
CA VAL A 75 8.99 -0.84 2.29
C VAL A 75 10.16 -0.17 3.04
N PRO A 76 11.09 0.50 2.34
CA PRO A 76 12.16 1.25 3.02
C PRO A 76 11.60 2.50 3.67
N GLU A 77 12.26 2.97 4.73
CA GLU A 77 12.01 4.30 5.28
C GLU A 77 12.42 5.37 4.27
N THR A 78 11.47 6.23 3.88
CA THR A 78 11.62 7.29 2.87
C THR A 78 11.78 8.67 3.49
N LYS A 79 11.47 8.83 4.78
CA LYS A 79 11.53 10.12 5.47
C LYS A 79 12.93 10.72 5.42
N ASN A 80 12.99 12.01 5.07
CA ASN A 80 14.22 12.80 4.95
C ASN A 80 15.24 12.25 3.94
N LYS A 81 14.80 11.50 2.94
CA LYS A 81 15.65 11.00 1.85
C LYS A 81 15.25 11.60 0.52
N THR A 82 16.22 11.74 -0.38
CA THR A 82 15.93 12.09 -1.77
C THR A 82 15.44 10.87 -2.55
N VAL A 83 14.76 11.11 -3.67
CA VAL A 83 14.29 10.03 -4.55
C VAL A 83 15.48 9.24 -5.12
N GLU A 84 16.62 9.90 -5.35
CA GLU A 84 17.86 9.27 -5.81
C GLU A 84 18.43 8.32 -4.75
N GLU A 85 18.45 8.72 -3.48
CA GLU A 85 18.88 7.87 -2.36
C GLU A 85 17.98 6.65 -2.21
N ILE A 86 16.65 6.85 -2.33
CA ILE A 86 15.67 5.76 -2.27
C ILE A 86 15.87 4.78 -3.44
N THR A 87 16.07 5.30 -4.64
CA THR A 87 16.35 4.48 -5.84
C THR A 87 17.65 3.68 -5.67
N ALA A 88 18.67 4.28 -5.08
CA ALA A 88 19.94 3.60 -4.78
C ALA A 88 19.75 2.45 -3.76
N ILE A 89 18.90 2.63 -2.73
CA ILE A 89 18.56 1.57 -1.76
C ILE A 89 17.91 0.38 -2.47
N PHE A 90 16.95 0.61 -3.37
CA PHE A 90 16.33 -0.47 -4.14
C PHE A 90 17.33 -1.16 -5.07
N ARG A 91 18.21 -0.39 -5.71
CA ARG A 91 19.26 -0.93 -6.59
C ARG A 91 20.22 -1.82 -5.80
N GLN A 92 20.71 -1.36 -4.65
CA GLN A 92 21.61 -2.12 -3.79
C GLN A 92 20.97 -3.44 -3.32
N LYS A 93 19.70 -3.41 -2.89
CA LYS A 93 18.95 -4.62 -2.51
C LYS A 93 18.76 -5.62 -3.66
N ALA A 94 18.72 -5.16 -4.91
CA ALA A 94 18.55 -6.04 -6.09
C ALA A 94 19.85 -6.75 -6.52
N TYR A 95 21.02 -6.23 -6.12
CA TYR A 95 22.33 -6.80 -6.42
C TYR A 95 22.93 -7.61 -5.26
N GLN A 96 22.23 -7.71 -4.12
CA GLN A 96 22.54 -8.60 -3.00
C GLN A 96 21.77 -9.91 -3.14
#